data_AF-A0A2M8GLM4-F1
#
_entry.id   AF-A0A2M8GLM4-F1
#
_cell.length_a   1.000
_cell.length_b   1.000
_cell.length_c   1.000
_cell.angle_alpha   90.00
_cell.angle_beta   90.00
_cell.angle_gamma   90.00
#
_symmetry.space_group_name_H-M   'P 1'
#
loop_
_entity.id
_entity.type
_entity.pdbx_description
1 polymer ?
#
loop_
_entity_poly.entity_id
_entity_poly.type
_entity_poly.pdbx_seq_one_letter_code
_entity_poly.pdbx_strand_id
1 'polypeptide(L)'
;MKEPKNLDEAFTQICDQMLKTFLKKHQDYGKGNILDMGELGIAFRISEKFNRIKHLLMNGNKPTNELVDDSWIDIGVYAVIALLLRKGWFKKLNVKK
;
A
#
# COMPACT_ATOMS: atom_id res chain seq x y z
N MET A 1 -1.07 19.22 -0.53
CA MET A 1 -0.58 19.12 -1.92
C MET A 1 -1.33 20.14 -2.76
N LYS A 2 -0.75 20.63 -3.86
CA LYS A 2 -1.49 21.48 -4.80
C LYS A 2 -2.53 20.62 -5.51
N GLU A 3 -3.71 21.17 -5.75
CA GLU A 3 -4.76 20.49 -6.51
C GLU A 3 -4.24 20.16 -7.93
N PRO A 4 -4.31 18.90 -8.39
CA PRO A 4 -3.85 18.52 -9.71
C PRO A 4 -4.75 19.12 -10.79
N LYS A 5 -4.17 19.50 -11.92
CA LYS A 5 -4.91 20.05 -13.07
C LYS A 5 -5.33 18.98 -14.08
N ASN A 6 -4.57 17.89 -14.14
CA ASN A 6 -4.75 16.81 -15.10
C ASN A 6 -4.74 15.44 -14.39
N LEU A 7 -5.26 14.40 -15.06
CA LEU A 7 -5.38 13.06 -14.47
C LEU A 7 -4.02 12.40 -14.18
N ASP A 8 -3.02 12.62 -15.03
CA ASP A 8 -1.64 12.15 -14.84
C ASP A 8 -0.96 12.82 -13.65
N GLU A 9 -1.20 14.12 -13.43
CA GLU A 9 -0.76 14.82 -12.23
C GLU A 9 -1.41 14.22 -10.98
N ALA A 10 -2.73 14.00 -11.02
CA ALA A 10 -3.47 13.39 -9.90
C ALA A 10 -2.96 11.98 -9.59
N PHE A 11 -2.78 11.15 -10.62
CA PHE A 11 -2.25 9.80 -10.50
C PHE A 11 -0.84 9.80 -9.89
N THR A 12 0.03 10.71 -10.37
CA THR A 12 1.38 10.88 -9.83
C THR A 12 1.35 11.24 -8.35
N GLN A 13 0.47 12.16 -7.94
CA GLN A 13 0.33 12.52 -6.52
C GLN A 13 -0.07 11.32 -5.64
N ILE A 14 -0.96 10.44 -6.14
CA ILE A 14 -1.34 9.22 -5.43
C ILE A 14 -0.18 8.22 -5.36
N CYS A 15 0.59 8.04 -6.44
CA CYS A 15 1.79 7.21 -6.42
C CYS A 15 2.85 7.74 -5.42
N ASP A 16 3.02 9.06 -5.33
CA ASP A 16 3.90 9.67 -4.33
C ASP A 16 3.42 9.42 -2.90
N GLN A 17 2.10 9.47 -2.67
CA GLN A 17 1.50 9.10 -1.38
C GLN A 17 1.76 7.63 -1.05
N MET A 18 1.57 6.72 -2.01
CA MET A 18 1.88 5.30 -1.85
C MET A 18 3.36 5.08 -1.49
N LEU A 19 4.27 5.79 -2.16
CA LEU A 19 5.70 5.71 -1.85
C LEU A 19 5.98 6.18 -0.41
N LYS A 20 5.39 7.28 0.03
CA LYS A 20 5.53 7.76 1.42
C LYS A 20 4.99 6.75 2.43
N THR A 21 3.81 6.16 2.17
CA THR A 21 3.23 5.11 3.01
C THR A 21 4.14 3.89 3.09
N PHE A 22 4.69 3.47 1.94
CA PHE A 22 5.68 2.39 1.89
C PHE A 22 6.90 2.71 2.75
N LEU A 23 7.52 3.88 2.58
CA LEU A 23 8.74 4.27 3.31
C LEU A 23 8.49 4.30 4.83
N LYS A 24 7.37 4.87 5.27
CA LYS A 24 6.99 4.89 6.69
C LYS A 24 6.87 3.47 7.26
N LYS A 25 6.09 2.60 6.60
CA LYS A 25 5.94 1.20 7.04
C LYS A 25 7.27 0.43 6.96
N HIS A 26 8.10 0.71 5.98
CA HIS A 26 9.40 0.06 5.84
C HIS A 26 10.35 0.43 6.98
N GLN A 27 10.29 1.68 7.45
CA GLN A 27 11.04 2.13 8.62
C GLN A 27 10.57 1.42 9.89
N ASP A 28 9.26 1.22 10.06
CA ASP A 28 8.69 0.58 11.25
C ASP A 28 8.89 -0.94 11.28
N TYR A 29 8.75 -1.63 10.14
CA TYR A 29 8.66 -3.10 10.09
C TYR A 29 9.81 -3.78 9.34
N GLY A 30 10.61 -3.03 8.56
CA GLY A 30 11.67 -3.59 7.73
C GLY A 30 11.17 -4.56 6.65
N LYS A 31 11.99 -5.56 6.30
CA LYS A 31 11.74 -6.52 5.21
C LYS A 31 11.22 -7.88 5.66
N GLY A 32 11.47 -8.27 6.91
CA GLY A 32 11.38 -9.68 7.38
C GLY A 32 10.05 -10.33 7.03
N ASN A 33 8.95 -9.75 7.52
CA ASN A 33 7.60 -10.30 7.32
C ASN A 33 7.22 -10.54 5.86
N ILE A 34 7.67 -9.68 4.94
CA ILE A 34 7.39 -9.82 3.51
C ILE A 34 8.26 -10.91 2.89
N LEU A 35 9.53 -10.98 3.27
CA LEU A 35 10.45 -12.00 2.75
C LEU A 35 10.10 -13.41 3.26
N ASP A 36 9.64 -13.52 4.50
CA ASP A 36 9.29 -14.80 5.13
C ASP A 36 7.99 -15.37 4.56
N MET A 37 6.96 -14.54 4.39
CA MET A 37 5.65 -15.00 3.89
C MET A 37 5.53 -15.00 2.36
N GLY A 38 6.44 -14.30 1.68
CA GLY A 38 6.44 -14.18 0.23
C GLY A 38 5.15 -13.63 -0.38
N GLU A 39 4.89 -13.97 -1.64
CA GLU A 39 3.76 -13.47 -2.42
C GLU A 39 2.39 -13.86 -1.83
N LEU A 40 2.29 -15.05 -1.23
CA LEU A 40 1.07 -15.50 -0.55
C LEU A 40 0.72 -14.60 0.64
N GLY A 41 1.71 -14.23 1.45
CA GLY A 41 1.51 -13.30 2.56
C GLY A 41 1.09 -11.90 2.12
N ILE A 42 1.50 -11.48 0.93
CA ILE A 42 1.05 -10.21 0.35
C ILE A 42 -0.42 -10.32 -0.08
N ALA A 43 -0.79 -11.42 -0.75
CA ALA A 43 -2.17 -11.65 -1.19
C ALA A 43 -3.17 -11.68 -0.02
N PHE A 44 -2.81 -12.32 1.11
CA PHE A 44 -3.65 -12.30 2.32
C PHE A 44 -3.87 -10.89 2.86
N ARG A 45 -2.81 -10.07 2.96
CA ARG A 45 -2.91 -8.69 3.43
C ARG A 45 -3.79 -7.82 2.52
N ILE A 46 -3.71 -8.02 1.21
CA ILE A 46 -4.61 -7.37 0.25
C ILE A 46 -6.06 -7.79 0.51
N SER A 47 -6.31 -9.09 0.71
CA SER A 47 -7.66 -9.62 0.99
C SER A 47 -8.27 -9.03 2.26
N GLU A 48 -7.48 -8.91 3.35
CA GLU A 48 -7.93 -8.28 4.59
C GLU A 48 -8.35 -6.82 4.37
N LYS A 49 -7.52 -6.04 3.66
CA LYS A 49 -7.82 -4.64 3.34
C LYS A 49 -9.03 -4.50 2.43
N PHE A 50 -9.19 -5.41 1.46
CA PHE A 50 -10.34 -5.43 0.58
C PHE A 50 -11.65 -5.78 1.33
N ASN A 51 -11.61 -6.75 2.25
CA ASN A 51 -12.75 -7.08 3.10
C ASN A 51 -13.18 -5.90 3.96
N ARG A 52 -12.22 -5.14 4.49
CA ARG A 52 -12.49 -3.91 5.20
C ARG A 52 -13.16 -2.85 4.33
N ILE A 53 -12.67 -2.63 3.11
CA ILE A 53 -13.31 -1.68 2.18
C ILE A 53 -14.77 -2.05 1.96
N LYS A 54 -15.06 -3.34 1.68
CA LYS A 54 -16.45 -3.82 1.54
C LYS A 54 -17.29 -3.49 2.77
N HIS A 55 -16.78 -3.77 3.96
CA HIS A 55 -17.49 -3.48 5.21
C HIS A 55 -17.79 -1.98 5.38
N LEU A 56 -16.82 -1.10 5.10
CA LEU A 56 -17.00 0.35 5.21
C LEU A 56 -18.03 0.88 4.20
N LEU A 57 -17.95 0.42 2.95
CA LEU A 57 -18.88 0.81 1.88
C LEU A 57 -20.31 0.36 2.19
N MET A 58 -20.49 -0.86 2.70
CA MET A 58 -21.81 -1.38 3.08
C MET A 58 -22.44 -0.63 4.25
N ASN A 59 -21.61 -0.09 5.15
CA ASN A 59 -22.05 0.61 6.35
C ASN A 59 -22.09 2.15 6.18
N GLY A 60 -22.07 2.65 4.94
CA GLY A 60 -22.20 4.07 4.63
C GLY A 60 -21.00 4.92 5.01
N ASN A 61 -19.79 4.38 4.95
CA ASN A 61 -18.53 5.09 5.22
C ASN A 61 -18.53 5.81 6.58
N LYS A 62 -19.02 5.19 7.66
CA LYS A 62 -18.76 5.65 9.03
C LYS A 62 -17.46 5.02 9.54
N PRO A 63 -16.28 5.60 9.28
CA PRO A 63 -15.04 5.05 9.80
C PRO A 63 -15.01 5.20 11.32
N THR A 64 -14.72 4.09 12.01
CA THR A 64 -14.47 4.11 13.46
C THR A 64 -12.99 4.32 13.79
N ASN A 65 -12.05 3.90 12.93
CA ASN A 65 -10.61 3.94 13.25
C ASN A 65 -9.65 4.26 12.08
N GLU A 66 -9.97 4.01 10.82
CA GLU A 66 -9.09 4.35 9.67
C GLU A 66 -9.92 4.48 8.39
N LEU A 67 -9.50 5.36 7.47
CA LEU A 67 -10.32 5.78 6.34
C LEU A 67 -10.34 4.70 5.25
N VAL A 68 -11.38 4.71 4.40
CA VAL A 68 -11.48 3.78 3.26
C VAL A 68 -10.32 3.99 2.29
N ASP A 69 -9.88 5.23 2.13
CA ASP A 69 -8.78 5.63 1.23
C ASP A 69 -7.44 5.01 1.67
N ASP A 70 -7.19 4.94 2.98
CA ASP A 70 -5.97 4.32 3.52
C ASP A 70 -5.89 2.83 3.13
N SER A 71 -7.03 2.15 3.11
CA SER A 71 -7.10 0.74 2.70
C SER A 71 -6.81 0.55 1.21
N TRP A 72 -7.26 1.48 0.35
CA TRP A 72 -6.94 1.46 -1.08
C TRP A 72 -5.45 1.74 -1.33
N ILE A 73 -4.88 2.73 -0.64
CA ILE A 73 -3.44 3.04 -0.72
C ILE A 73 -2.62 1.83 -0.30
N ASP A 74 -3.01 1.16 0.79
CA ASP A 74 -2.34 -0.05 1.28
C ASP A 74 -2.35 -1.19 0.27
N ILE A 75 -3.50 -1.44 -0.37
CA ILE A 75 -3.61 -2.44 -1.44
C ILE A 75 -2.65 -2.09 -2.58
N GLY A 76 -2.61 -0.83 -3.01
CA GLY A 76 -1.68 -0.36 -4.04
C GLY A 76 -0.22 -0.59 -3.64
N VAL A 77 0.15 -0.26 -2.40
CA VAL A 77 1.51 -0.47 -1.88
C VAL A 77 1.87 -1.96 -1.88
N TYR A 78 0.98 -2.83 -1.41
CA TYR A 78 1.20 -4.27 -1.42
C TYR A 78 1.33 -4.83 -2.84
N ALA A 79 0.54 -4.35 -3.79
CA ALA A 79 0.67 -4.74 -5.19
C ALA A 79 2.05 -4.36 -5.77
N VAL A 80 2.54 -3.15 -5.48
CA VAL A 80 3.90 -2.74 -5.88
C VAL A 80 4.96 -3.61 -5.19
N ILE A 81 4.83 -3.88 -3.90
CA ILE A 81 5.74 -4.78 -3.16
C ILE A 81 5.79 -6.17 -3.80
N ALA A 82 4.65 -6.74 -4.22
CA ALA A 82 4.61 -8.02 -4.91
C ALA A 82 5.45 -7.99 -6.20
N LEU A 83 5.30 -6.94 -7.01
CA LEU A 83 6.11 -6.77 -8.22
C LEU A 83 7.61 -6.62 -7.90
N LEU A 84 7.97 -5.87 -6.85
CA LEU A 84 9.35 -5.74 -6.40
C LEU A 84 9.93 -7.07 -5.91
N LEU A 85 9.11 -7.90 -5.24
CA LEU A 85 9.51 -9.21 -4.76
C LEU A 85 9.75 -10.18 -5.93
N ARG A 86 8.84 -10.22 -6.90
CA ARG A 86 8.97 -11.05 -8.13
C ARG A 86 10.21 -10.69 -8.94
N LYS A 87 10.60 -9.43 -8.95
CA LYS A 87 11.85 -8.95 -9.60
C LYS A 87 13.11 -9.17 -8.74
N GLY A 88 12.95 -9.66 -7.51
CA GLY A 88 14.04 -9.82 -6.54
C GLY A 88 14.59 -8.51 -5.97
N TRP A 89 13.99 -7.37 -6.34
CA TRP A 89 14.44 -6.04 -5.93
C TRP A 89 14.18 -5.79 -4.46
N PHE A 90 13.03 -6.24 -3.95
CA PHE A 90 12.68 -6.07 -2.53
C PHE A 90 13.72 -6.72 -1.60
N LYS A 91 14.29 -7.86 -2.02
CA LYS A 91 15.35 -8.55 -1.30
C LYS A 91 16.69 -7.81 -1.39
N LYS A 92 17.08 -7.39 -2.60
CA LYS A 92 18.44 -6.90 -2.92
C LYS A 92 18.67 -5.41 -2.60
N LEU A 93 17.65 -4.56 -2.73
CA LEU A 93 17.79 -3.11 -2.66
C LEU A 93 17.34 -2.56 -1.31
N ASN A 94 17.94 -1.46 -0.85
CA ASN A 94 17.51 -0.75 0.35
C ASN A 94 16.90 0.60 -0.03
N VAL A 95 16.02 1.12 0.83
CA VAL A 95 15.53 2.50 0.70
C VAL A 95 16.70 3.47 0.92
N LYS A 96 16.61 4.66 0.32
CA LYS A 96 17.59 5.72 0.58
C LYS A 96 17.48 6.14 2.05
N LYS A 97 18.62 6.35 2.71
CA LYS A 97 18.70 6.93 4.05
C LYS A 97 18.33 8.41 4.02
#